data_AF-A0A6M0AS83-F1
#
_entry.id   AF-A0A6M0AS83-F1
#
_cell.length_a   1.000
_cell.length_b   1.000
_cell.length_c   1.000
_cell.angle_alpha   90.00
_cell.angle_beta   90.00
_cell.angle_gamma   90.00
#
_symmetry.space_group_name_H-M   'P 1'
#
loop_
_entity.id
_entity.type
_entity.pdbx_description
1 polymer ?
#
loop_
_entity_poly.entity_id
_entity_poly.type
_entity_poly.pdbx_seq_one_letter_code
_entity_poly.pdbx_strand_id
1 'polypeptide(L)'
;IENQLHWVLDVTFGEDASRIRTGHAPQNMALLKRWSLNLLNQETKYKRSTRQKAKRASMDTRYMFKVLEASIPLKSSISKV
;
A
#
# COMPACT_ATOMS: atom_id res chain seq x y z
N ILE A 1 -12.75 -13.69 -14.48
CA ILE A 1 -12.30 -12.38 -15.00
C ILE A 1 -11.43 -11.77 -13.93
N GLU A 2 -10.13 -11.71 -14.18
CA GLU A 2 -9.13 -11.17 -13.25
C GLU A 2 -9.03 -9.66 -13.47
N ASN A 3 -9.37 -8.87 -12.45
CA ASN A 3 -9.38 -7.41 -12.57
C ASN A 3 -7.94 -6.89 -12.50
N GLN A 4 -7.63 -5.77 -13.18
CA GLN A 4 -6.31 -5.13 -13.20
C GLN A 4 -5.70 -4.90 -11.79
N LEU A 5 -6.56 -4.73 -10.78
CA LEU A 5 -6.16 -4.64 -9.37
C LEU A 5 -5.45 -5.91 -8.87
N HIS A 6 -5.91 -7.09 -9.30
CA HIS A 6 -5.33 -8.39 -8.91
C HIS A 6 -3.91 -8.54 -9.46
N TRP A 7 -3.71 -8.24 -10.76
CA TRP A 7 -2.37 -8.27 -11.36
C TRP A 7 -1.37 -7.33 -10.67
N VAL A 8 -1.81 -6.12 -10.28
CA VAL A 8 -0.95 -5.19 -9.54
C VAL A 8 -0.62 -5.75 -8.15
N LEU A 9 -1.59 -6.34 -7.45
CA LEU A 9 -1.37 -6.98 -6.14
C LEU A 9 -0.39 -8.16 -6.24
N ASP A 10 -0.54 -9.03 -7.22
CA ASP A 10 0.30 -10.20 -7.42
C ASP A 10 1.75 -9.81 -7.73
N VAL A 11 1.96 -8.85 -8.63
CA VAL A 11 3.30 -8.42 -9.08
C VAL A 11 3.99 -7.52 -8.05
N THR A 12 3.24 -6.81 -7.20
CA THR A 12 3.83 -5.92 -6.17
C THR A 12 4.04 -6.60 -4.83
N PHE A 13 3.17 -7.53 -4.42
CA PHE A 13 3.20 -8.18 -3.10
C PHE A 13 3.47 -9.70 -3.15
N GLY A 14 3.59 -10.32 -4.34
CA GLY A 14 3.94 -11.73 -4.46
C GLY A 14 2.85 -12.66 -3.92
N GLU A 15 1.59 -12.33 -4.19
CA GLU A 15 0.42 -13.01 -3.64
C GLU A 15 0.31 -14.48 -4.08
N ASP A 16 0.74 -14.82 -5.30
CA ASP A 16 0.85 -16.20 -5.77
C ASP A 16 1.71 -17.10 -4.86
N ALA A 17 2.74 -16.53 -4.23
CA ALA A 17 3.60 -17.25 -3.30
C ALA A 17 3.05 -17.29 -1.86
N SER A 18 1.93 -16.62 -1.58
CA SER A 18 1.33 -16.55 -0.25
C SER A 18 0.72 -17.89 0.17
N ARG A 19 1.16 -18.41 1.32
CA ARG A 19 0.64 -19.67 1.90
C ARG A 19 -0.61 -19.45 2.78
N ILE A 20 -1.13 -18.22 2.85
CA ILE A 20 -2.27 -17.87 3.68
C ILE A 20 -3.54 -18.43 3.03
N ARG A 21 -4.08 -19.53 3.60
CA ARG A 21 -5.25 -20.24 3.04
C ARG A 21 -6.34 -20.59 4.06
N THR A 22 -6.19 -20.15 5.31
CA THR A 22 -7.05 -20.60 6.42
C THR A 22 -7.88 -19.47 6.99
N GLY A 23 -9.16 -19.76 7.28
CA GLY A 23 -10.08 -18.85 7.95
C GLY A 23 -10.28 -17.52 7.19
N HIS A 24 -10.27 -16.41 7.92
CA HIS A 24 -10.44 -15.05 7.38
C HIS A 24 -9.11 -14.39 6.95
N ALA A 25 -7.99 -15.11 7.05
CA ALA A 25 -6.69 -14.54 6.77
C ALA A 25 -6.51 -14.10 5.30
N PRO A 26 -7.01 -14.83 4.27
CA PRO A 26 -6.95 -14.37 2.88
C PRO A 26 -7.67 -13.04 2.66
N GLN A 27 -8.87 -12.88 3.22
CA GLN A 27 -9.70 -11.68 3.07
C GLN A 27 -9.07 -10.49 3.78
N ASN A 28 -8.58 -10.70 5.01
CA ASN A 28 -7.89 -9.65 5.78
C ASN A 28 -6.61 -9.20 5.05
N MET A 29 -5.85 -10.14 4.51
CA MET A 29 -4.64 -9.83 3.75
C MET A 29 -4.95 -9.06 2.46
N ALA A 30 -5.98 -9.46 1.72
CA ALA A 30 -6.41 -8.74 0.53
C ALA A 30 -6.82 -7.29 0.86
N LEU A 31 -7.52 -7.07 1.97
CA LEU A 31 -7.89 -5.74 2.45
C LEU A 31 -6.66 -4.89 2.78
N LEU A 32 -5.70 -5.44 3.53
CA LEU A 32 -4.45 -4.76 3.89
C LEU A 32 -3.60 -4.40 2.68
N LYS A 33 -3.48 -5.29 1.69
CA LYS A 33 -2.75 -5.00 0.46
C LYS A 33 -3.43 -3.89 -0.35
N ARG A 34 -4.78 -3.91 -0.45
CA ARG A 34 -5.53 -2.84 -1.12
C ARG A 34 -5.34 -1.49 -0.44
N TRP A 35 -5.38 -1.47 0.89
CA TRP A 35 -5.06 -0.27 1.67
C TRP A 35 -3.64 0.21 1.37
N SER A 36 -2.65 -0.68 1.44
CA SER A 36 -1.25 -0.35 1.17
C SER A 36 -1.03 0.23 -0.23
N LEU A 37 -1.67 -0.34 -1.26
CA LEU A 37 -1.62 0.20 -2.62
C LEU A 37 -2.20 1.61 -2.71
N ASN A 38 -3.34 1.85 -2.06
CA ASN A 38 -3.96 3.18 -2.04
C ASN A 38 -3.03 4.22 -1.40
N LEU A 39 -2.38 3.88 -0.29
CA LEU A 39 -1.42 4.78 0.37
C LEU A 39 -0.19 5.07 -0.51
N LEU A 40 0.36 4.05 -1.16
CA LEU A 40 1.50 4.20 -2.06
C LEU A 40 1.15 5.03 -3.30
N ASN A 41 -0.11 5.01 -3.75
CA ASN A 41 -0.62 5.84 -4.84
C ASN A 41 -0.85 7.30 -4.40
N GLN A 42 -1.30 7.51 -3.16
CA GLN A 42 -1.48 8.86 -2.59
C GLN A 42 -0.16 9.59 -2.33
N GLU A 43 0.92 8.86 -2.07
CA GLU A 43 2.24 9.50 -1.90
C GLU A 43 2.82 9.94 -3.26
N THR A 44 2.77 11.24 -3.53
CA THR A 44 3.17 11.84 -4.82
C THR A 44 4.61 12.37 -4.84
N LYS A 45 5.25 12.54 -3.67
CA LYS A 45 6.59 13.17 -3.59
C LYS A 45 7.70 12.27 -4.14
N TYR A 46 7.59 10.95 -4.01
CA TYR A 46 8.56 10.01 -4.57
C TYR A 46 8.05 9.43 -5.89
N LYS A 47 8.52 9.98 -7.01
CA LYS A 47 8.08 9.60 -8.37
C LYS A 47 8.75 8.30 -8.84
N ARG A 48 8.29 7.15 -8.32
CA ARG A 48 8.75 5.81 -8.69
C ARG A 48 7.58 4.82 -8.81
N SER A 49 7.85 3.63 -9.35
CA SER A 49 6.84 2.58 -9.44
C SER A 49 6.35 2.12 -8.05
N THR A 50 5.12 1.66 -7.95
CA THR A 50 4.51 1.20 -6.69
C THR A 50 5.35 0.13 -6.00
N ARG A 51 5.96 -0.78 -6.78
CA ARG A 51 6.92 -1.78 -6.27
C ARG A 51 8.15 -1.16 -5.62
N GLN A 52 8.73 -0.12 -6.23
CA GLN A 52 9.89 0.58 -5.66
C GLN A 52 9.52 1.41 -4.44
N LYS A 53 8.31 2.01 -4.42
CA LYS A 53 7.78 2.70 -3.23
C LYS A 53 7.59 1.71 -2.07
N ALA A 54 6.98 0.55 -2.34
CA ALA A 54 6.77 -0.51 -1.34
C ALA A 54 8.12 -1.02 -0.78
N LYS A 55 9.08 -1.33 -1.67
CA LYS A 55 10.43 -1.75 -1.26
C LYS A 55 11.15 -0.68 -0.43
N ARG A 56 10.98 0.61 -0.77
CA ARG A 56 11.55 1.69 0.02
C ARG A 56 10.89 1.78 1.40
N ALA A 57 9.56 1.68 1.46
CA ALA A 57 8.84 1.66 2.74
C ALA A 57 9.25 0.48 3.63
N SER A 58 9.60 -0.67 3.06
CA SER A 58 10.11 -1.81 3.84
C SER A 58 11.54 -1.63 4.34
N MET A 59 12.34 -0.74 3.73
CA MET A 59 13.77 -0.54 4.06
C MET A 59 14.05 0.76 4.82
N ASP A 60 13.15 1.74 4.74
CA ASP A 60 13.32 3.09 5.29
C ASP A 60 12.08 3.45 6.11
N THR A 61 12.19 3.33 7.43
CA THR A 61 11.10 3.61 8.38
C THR A 61 10.59 5.04 8.26
N ARG A 62 11.45 6.01 7.92
CA ARG A 62 11.01 7.41 7.74
C ARG A 62 10.12 7.54 6.51
N TYR A 63 10.48 6.86 5.43
CA TYR A 63 9.63 6.80 4.24
C TYR A 63 8.33 6.01 4.50
N MET A 64 8.37 4.95 5.31
CA MET A 64 7.17 4.24 5.75
C MET A 64 6.21 5.17 6.49
N PHE A 65 6.69 5.92 7.49
CA PHE A 65 5.86 6.89 8.21
C PHE A 65 5.26 7.93 7.28
N LYS A 66 6.03 8.43 6.31
CA LYS A 66 5.53 9.38 5.31
C LYS A 66 4.39 8.82 4.46
N VAL A 67 4.47 7.55 4.06
CA VAL A 67 3.39 6.86 3.33
C VAL A 67 2.17 6.66 4.24
N LEU A 68 2.37 6.36 5.52
CA LEU A 68 1.28 6.22 6.50
C LEU A 68 0.64 7.57 6.83
N GLU A 69 1.40 8.67 6.89
CA GLU A 69 0.85 10.01 7.05
C GLU A 69 -0.07 10.41 5.90
N ALA A 70 0.17 9.90 4.69
CA ALA A 70 -0.75 10.10 3.57
C ALA A 70 -2.15 9.49 3.82
N SER A 71 -2.26 8.48 4.70
CA SER A 71 -3.54 7.86 5.09
C SER A 71 -4.39 8.73 6.00
N ILE A 72 -3.79 9.70 6.70
CA ILE A 72 -4.47 10.52 7.69
C ILE A 72 -5.01 11.77 6.98
N PRO A 73 -6.33 11.91 6.77
CA PRO A 73 -6.92 13.09 6.14
C PRO A 73 -6.77 14.39 6.96
N LEU A 74 -6.16 14.37 8.14
CA LEU A 74 -6.15 15.49 9.09
C LEU A 74 -5.13 16.61 8.78
N LYS A 75 -4.27 16.50 7.76
CA LYS A 75 -3.30 17.56 7.43
C LYS A 75 -3.79 18.64 6.46
N SER A 76 -5.00 18.57 5.92
CA SER A 76 -5.50 19.57 4.96
C SER A 76 -6.41 20.67 5.54
N SER A 77 -6.81 20.60 6.82
CA SER A 77 -7.78 21.56 7.40
C SER A 77 -7.31 22.42 8.57
N ILE A 78 -6.12 22.19 9.17
CA ILE A 78 -5.71 22.90 10.40
C ILE A 78 -4.73 24.06 10.16
N SER A 79 -4.21 24.24 8.93
CA SER A 79 -3.25 25.33 8.63
C SER A 79 -3.88 26.53 7.88
N LYS A 80 -5.20 26.62 7.83
CA LYS A 80 -5.93 27.78 7.28
C LYS A 80 -6.86 28.39 8.33
N VAL A 81 -6.29 28.80 9.46
CA VAL A 81 -6.86 29.83 10.34
C VAL A 81 -5.70 30.69 10.82
#